data_AF-A0A3D8T133-F1
#
_entry.id   AF-A0A3D8T133-F1
#
_cell.length_a   1.000
_cell.length_b   1.000
_cell.length_c   1.000
_cell.angle_alpha   90.00
_cell.angle_beta   90.00
_cell.angle_gamma   90.00
#
_symmetry.space_group_name_H-M   'P 1'
#
loop_
_entity.id
_entity.type
_entity.pdbx_description
1 polymer ?
#
loop_
_entity_poly.entity_id
_entity_poly.type
_entity_poly.pdbx_seq_one_letter_code
_entity_poly.pdbx_strand_id
1 'polypeptide(L)'
;MTQLVWLVTGCSSGFGEAFVHSILARGDKIIATARNVSKLESLRAIGAQILQLDITASQEQLDNCVKDALAIYGHIDVLVNNAGYTELGTIVEMMYDRWLAQLYTNLFGTINITRSLMPNFREKKSGVVIFIGSMSGWKGDPVSGAYCSSKAALELAVESFQAETESVGIKSLIVEPGLFRTALLSPDHIKSVDSKFEEYKPLSNAVIGGVKGYSGQQQGDPHKAVEIIIDIVKKEGKSAGKGFPAKLPLGADAVAQMRKKCTDVLKLLDDWEEISSSTGFSPGT
;
A
#
# COMPACT_ATOMS: atom_id res chain seq x y z
N MET A 1 -10.08 1.53 26.21
CA MET A 1 -10.34 1.81 24.78
C MET A 1 -11.21 0.71 24.22
N THR A 2 -12.12 1.02 23.31
CA THR A 2 -12.94 0.02 22.62
C THR A 2 -12.05 -0.89 21.78
N GLN A 3 -12.26 -2.19 21.89
CA GLN A 3 -11.62 -3.20 21.05
C GLN A 3 -12.09 -3.02 19.60
N LEU A 4 -11.16 -3.01 18.65
CA LEU A 4 -11.45 -2.91 17.21
C LEU A 4 -11.27 -4.26 16.50
N VAL A 5 -11.99 -4.45 15.38
CA VAL A 5 -11.82 -5.60 14.48
C VAL A 5 -11.12 -5.18 13.19
N TRP A 6 -10.00 -5.83 12.90
CA TRP A 6 -9.13 -5.53 11.77
C TRP A 6 -9.18 -6.66 10.72
N LEU A 7 -9.35 -6.31 9.45
CA LEU A 7 -9.11 -7.20 8.31
C LEU A 7 -7.83 -6.76 7.62
N VAL A 8 -6.83 -7.64 7.55
CA VAL A 8 -5.51 -7.30 6.98
C VAL A 8 -5.21 -8.24 5.81
N THR A 9 -4.83 -7.65 4.67
CA THR A 9 -4.46 -8.40 3.47
C THR A 9 -2.96 -8.69 3.41
N GLY A 10 -2.57 -9.91 3.01
CA GLY A 10 -1.15 -10.25 2.79
C GLY A 10 -0.31 -10.40 4.07
N CYS A 11 -0.78 -11.18 5.04
CA CYS A 11 -0.15 -11.33 6.36
C CYS A 11 1.00 -12.35 6.45
N SER A 12 1.43 -12.95 5.33
CA SER A 12 2.44 -14.02 5.36
C SER A 12 3.87 -13.57 5.65
N SER A 13 4.12 -12.26 5.70
CA SER A 13 5.43 -11.68 6.03
C SER A 13 5.33 -10.16 6.21
N GLY A 14 6.42 -9.51 6.64
CA GLY A 14 6.61 -8.07 6.52
C GLY A 14 5.62 -7.26 7.36
N PHE A 15 5.07 -6.17 6.80
CA PHE A 15 4.11 -5.34 7.52
C PHE A 15 2.85 -6.12 7.92
N GLY A 16 2.32 -6.98 7.04
CA GLY A 16 1.10 -7.74 7.33
C GLY A 16 1.27 -8.65 8.56
N GLU A 17 2.41 -9.32 8.69
CA GLU A 17 2.77 -10.10 9.87
C GLU A 17 2.93 -9.21 11.11
N ALA A 18 3.65 -8.09 10.97
CA ALA A 18 3.84 -7.13 12.07
C ALA A 18 2.51 -6.54 12.58
N PHE A 19 1.54 -6.27 11.69
CA PHE A 19 0.17 -5.88 12.05
C PHE A 19 -0.49 -6.92 12.94
N VAL A 20 -0.37 -8.20 12.62
CA VAL A 20 -0.99 -9.26 13.42
C VAL A 20 -0.48 -9.24 14.85
N HIS A 21 0.84 -9.21 15.03
CA HIS A 21 1.45 -9.17 16.35
C HIS A 21 1.03 -7.92 17.14
N SER A 22 1.12 -6.75 16.52
CA SER A 22 0.83 -5.46 17.18
C SER A 22 -0.66 -5.28 17.52
N ILE A 23 -1.56 -5.72 16.64
CA ILE A 23 -3.01 -5.63 16.86
C ILE A 23 -3.43 -6.55 18.01
N LEU A 24 -2.96 -7.81 18.02
CA LEU A 24 -3.25 -8.76 19.09
C LEU A 24 -2.64 -8.30 20.43
N ALA A 25 -1.43 -7.76 20.43
CA ALA A 25 -0.79 -7.24 21.64
C ALA A 25 -1.55 -6.05 22.26
N ARG A 26 -2.26 -5.26 21.45
CA ARG A 26 -3.16 -4.19 21.92
C ARG A 26 -4.55 -4.68 22.34
N GLY A 27 -4.80 -5.99 22.28
CA GLY A 27 -6.08 -6.60 22.63
C GLY A 27 -7.17 -6.40 21.59
N ASP A 28 -6.85 -5.95 20.37
CA ASP A 28 -7.79 -5.87 19.25
C ASP A 28 -7.99 -7.24 18.59
N LYS A 29 -9.02 -7.39 17.75
CA LYS A 29 -9.29 -8.60 16.98
C LYS A 29 -8.75 -8.45 15.57
N ILE A 30 -8.25 -9.55 14.99
CA ILE A 30 -7.71 -9.55 13.63
C ILE A 30 -8.13 -10.77 12.84
N ILE A 31 -8.49 -10.51 11.59
CA ILE A 31 -8.64 -11.47 10.50
C ILE A 31 -7.47 -11.25 9.56
N ALA A 32 -6.50 -12.17 9.61
CA ALA A 32 -5.29 -12.15 8.81
C ALA A 32 -5.50 -13.00 7.55
N THR A 33 -5.10 -12.48 6.39
CA THR A 33 -5.34 -13.17 5.12
C THR A 33 -4.07 -13.36 4.30
N ALA A 34 -4.02 -14.46 3.55
CA ALA A 34 -2.98 -14.72 2.55
C ALA A 34 -3.50 -15.71 1.51
N ARG A 35 -2.80 -15.78 0.36
CA ARG A 35 -3.09 -16.78 -0.68
C ARG A 35 -2.84 -18.20 -0.20
N ASN A 36 -1.79 -18.40 0.59
CA ASN A 36 -1.47 -19.68 1.19
C ASN A 36 -1.58 -19.56 2.72
N VAL A 37 -2.66 -20.11 3.27
CA VAL A 37 -2.96 -20.08 4.71
C VAL A 37 -1.98 -20.90 5.55
N SER A 38 -1.27 -21.87 4.96
CA SER A 38 -0.26 -22.65 5.70
C SER A 38 0.90 -21.77 6.20
N LYS A 39 1.14 -20.64 5.54
CA LYS A 39 2.12 -19.64 5.97
C LYS A 39 1.66 -18.82 7.18
N LEU A 40 0.41 -18.95 7.61
CA LEU A 40 -0.20 -18.19 8.70
C LEU A 40 -0.44 -19.02 9.97
N GLU A 41 0.03 -20.26 10.02
CA GLU A 41 -0.23 -21.14 11.18
C GLU A 41 0.40 -20.63 12.48
N SER A 42 1.58 -20.00 12.42
CA SER A 42 2.17 -19.30 13.57
C SER A 42 1.29 -18.15 14.07
N LEU A 43 0.63 -17.44 13.15
CA LEU A 43 -0.28 -16.33 13.45
C LEU A 43 -1.60 -16.82 14.03
N ARG A 44 -2.10 -17.95 13.52
CA ARG A 44 -3.25 -18.65 14.11
C ARG A 44 -2.97 -19.05 15.56
N ALA A 45 -1.77 -19.59 15.83
CA ALA A 45 -1.38 -20.07 17.15
C ALA A 45 -1.35 -18.95 18.22
N ILE A 46 -1.16 -17.69 17.81
CA ILE A 46 -1.20 -16.53 18.73
C ILE A 46 -2.58 -15.85 18.79
N GLY A 47 -3.59 -16.39 18.11
CA GLY A 47 -4.99 -15.96 18.23
C GLY A 47 -5.56 -15.17 17.05
N ALA A 48 -4.86 -15.07 15.93
CA ALA A 48 -5.43 -14.48 14.71
C ALA A 48 -6.45 -15.43 14.07
N GLN A 49 -7.54 -14.87 13.53
CA GLN A 49 -8.43 -15.59 12.63
C GLN A 49 -7.84 -15.56 11.22
N ILE A 50 -7.90 -16.67 10.51
CA ILE A 50 -7.22 -16.82 9.22
C ILE A 50 -8.24 -17.06 8.12
N LEU A 51 -8.16 -16.28 7.04
CA LEU A 51 -8.89 -16.54 5.79
C LEU A 51 -7.94 -16.63 4.61
N GLN A 52 -8.29 -17.50 3.65
CA GLN A 52 -7.61 -17.52 2.37
C GLN A 52 -8.13 -16.37 1.51
N LEU A 53 -7.22 -15.56 0.97
CA LEU A 53 -7.55 -14.48 0.07
C LEU A 53 -6.49 -14.34 -1.02
N ASP A 54 -6.92 -14.44 -2.27
CA ASP A 54 -6.19 -13.89 -3.40
C ASP A 54 -6.82 -12.55 -3.78
N ILE A 55 -6.04 -11.47 -3.64
CA ILE A 55 -6.51 -10.12 -3.95
C ILE A 55 -6.83 -9.93 -5.44
N THR A 56 -6.35 -10.85 -6.30
CA THR A 56 -6.59 -10.86 -7.75
C THR A 56 -7.77 -11.74 -8.15
N ALA A 57 -8.48 -12.33 -7.17
CA ALA A 57 -9.68 -13.13 -7.41
C ALA A 57 -10.81 -12.30 -8.02
N SER A 58 -11.82 -13.00 -8.56
CA SER A 58 -13.02 -12.35 -9.09
C SER A 58 -13.74 -11.54 -7.99
N GLN A 59 -14.48 -10.50 -8.40
CA GLN A 59 -15.23 -9.67 -7.44
C GLN A 59 -16.18 -10.50 -6.57
N GLU A 60 -16.84 -11.52 -7.13
CA GLU A 60 -17.71 -12.44 -6.38
C GLU A 60 -16.96 -13.18 -5.26
N GLN A 61 -15.74 -13.65 -5.54
CA GLN A 61 -14.90 -14.32 -4.54
C GLN A 61 -14.43 -13.36 -3.45
N LEU A 62 -14.12 -12.11 -3.80
CA LEU A 62 -13.76 -11.07 -2.83
C LEU A 62 -14.96 -10.71 -1.94
N ASP A 63 -16.16 -10.59 -2.52
CA ASP A 63 -17.40 -10.33 -1.79
C ASP A 63 -17.73 -11.47 -0.82
N ASN A 64 -17.57 -12.73 -1.25
CA ASN A 64 -17.73 -13.90 -0.40
C ASN A 64 -16.69 -13.93 0.74
N CYS A 65 -15.42 -13.62 0.47
CA CYS A 65 -14.41 -13.54 1.51
C CYS A 65 -14.72 -12.45 2.54
N VAL A 66 -15.24 -11.30 2.12
CA VAL A 66 -15.67 -10.22 3.04
C VAL A 66 -16.87 -10.65 3.86
N LYS A 67 -17.85 -11.34 3.25
CA LYS A 67 -18.97 -11.92 3.97
C LYS A 67 -18.51 -12.89 5.06
N ASP A 68 -17.58 -13.79 4.73
CA ASP A 68 -17.01 -14.73 5.70
C ASP A 68 -16.25 -13.99 6.81
N ALA A 69 -15.47 -12.96 6.47
CA ALA A 69 -14.76 -12.13 7.44
C ALA A 69 -15.72 -11.43 8.41
N LEU A 70 -16.82 -10.87 7.90
CA LEU A 70 -17.85 -10.23 8.73
C LEU A 70 -18.56 -11.22 9.65
N ALA A 71 -18.74 -12.47 9.22
CA ALA A 71 -19.39 -13.50 10.03
C ALA A 71 -18.57 -13.91 11.29
N ILE A 72 -17.25 -13.71 11.28
CA ILE A 72 -16.36 -14.11 12.39
C ILE A 72 -16.60 -13.27 13.65
N TYR A 73 -16.68 -11.94 13.50
CA TYR A 73 -16.82 -11.00 14.63
C TYR A 73 -18.07 -10.11 14.53
N GLY A 74 -18.92 -10.32 13.52
CA GLY A 74 -20.14 -9.54 13.24
C GLY A 74 -19.86 -8.15 12.63
N HIS A 75 -18.61 -7.70 12.62
CA HIS A 75 -18.20 -6.43 12.07
C HIS A 75 -16.71 -6.40 11.73
N ILE A 76 -16.33 -5.40 10.94
CA ILE A 76 -14.95 -4.96 10.69
C ILE A 76 -14.97 -3.46 10.93
N ASP A 77 -13.96 -2.94 11.62
CA ASP A 77 -13.77 -1.50 11.85
C ASP A 77 -12.66 -0.95 10.94
N VAL A 78 -11.65 -1.78 10.66
CA VAL A 78 -10.46 -1.37 9.93
C VAL A 78 -10.11 -2.39 8.85
N LEU A 79 -9.96 -1.91 7.61
CA LEU A 79 -9.36 -2.66 6.51
C LEU A 79 -7.95 -2.16 6.27
N VAL A 80 -6.98 -3.07 6.23
CA VAL A 80 -5.60 -2.76 5.85
C VAL A 80 -5.28 -3.47 4.53
N ASN A 81 -5.23 -2.68 3.46
CA ASN A 81 -4.77 -3.10 2.14
C ASN A 81 -3.24 -3.13 2.10
N ASN A 82 -2.67 -4.25 2.54
CA ASN A 82 -1.22 -4.46 2.60
C ASN A 82 -0.70 -5.42 1.51
N ALA A 83 -1.53 -6.32 0.98
CA ALA A 83 -1.12 -7.25 -0.08
C ALA A 83 -0.53 -6.50 -1.28
N GLY A 84 0.66 -6.90 -1.70
CA GLY A 84 1.36 -6.29 -2.82
C GLY A 84 2.72 -6.94 -3.06
N TYR A 85 3.28 -6.71 -4.24
CA TYR A 85 4.61 -7.19 -4.60
C TYR A 85 5.25 -6.26 -5.63
N THR A 86 6.49 -6.58 -6.05
CA THR A 86 7.24 -5.81 -7.03
C THR A 86 7.76 -6.69 -8.18
N GLU A 87 7.49 -6.23 -9.40
CA GLU A 87 8.06 -6.68 -10.68
C GLU A 87 9.24 -5.77 -11.05
N LEU A 88 10.40 -6.38 -11.30
CA LEU A 88 11.60 -5.70 -11.77
C LEU A 88 11.87 -6.02 -13.23
N GLY A 89 12.13 -5.00 -14.04
CA GLY A 89 12.44 -5.11 -15.47
C GLY A 89 12.42 -3.73 -16.11
N THR A 90 13.21 -3.54 -17.17
CA THR A 90 13.17 -2.27 -17.91
C THR A 90 11.78 -2.07 -18.52
N ILE A 91 11.34 -0.82 -18.64
CA ILE A 91 10.00 -0.51 -19.17
C ILE A 91 9.81 -1.00 -20.61
N VAL A 92 10.89 -1.01 -21.40
CA VAL A 92 10.88 -1.43 -22.81
C VAL A 92 10.97 -2.96 -23.00
N GLU A 93 11.30 -3.73 -21.95
CA GLU A 93 11.43 -5.20 -22.04
C GLU A 93 10.40 -5.96 -21.19
N MET A 94 9.83 -5.33 -20.17
CA MET A 94 8.85 -5.99 -19.32
C MET A 94 7.57 -6.27 -20.11
N MET A 95 7.20 -7.55 -20.18
CA MET A 95 6.04 -8.02 -20.93
C MET A 95 4.71 -7.47 -20.37
N TYR A 96 3.73 -7.30 -21.27
CA TYR A 96 2.39 -6.83 -20.94
C TYR A 96 1.75 -7.57 -19.76
N ASP A 97 1.82 -8.91 -19.72
CA ASP A 97 1.19 -9.70 -18.65
C ASP A 97 1.80 -9.43 -17.27
N ARG A 98 3.09 -9.09 -17.19
CA ARG A 98 3.75 -8.73 -15.91
C ARG A 98 3.35 -7.34 -15.45
N TRP A 99 3.25 -6.38 -16.37
CA TRP A 99 2.66 -5.07 -16.10
C TRP A 99 1.22 -5.20 -15.57
N LEU A 100 0.43 -6.03 -16.26
CA LEU A 100 -0.94 -6.28 -15.89
C LEU A 100 -1.00 -6.92 -14.49
N ALA A 101 -0.23 -7.96 -14.21
CA ALA A 101 -0.20 -8.61 -12.89
C ALA A 101 0.21 -7.66 -11.74
N GLN A 102 1.19 -6.77 -11.98
CA GLN A 102 1.62 -5.74 -11.04
C GLN A 102 0.50 -4.77 -10.71
N LEU A 103 -0.19 -4.24 -11.73
CA LEU A 103 -1.33 -3.33 -11.58
C LEU A 103 -2.53 -4.04 -10.94
N TYR A 104 -2.83 -5.27 -11.36
CA TYR A 104 -3.92 -6.06 -10.79
C TYR A 104 -3.73 -6.31 -9.30
N THR A 105 -2.51 -6.65 -8.87
CA THR A 105 -2.28 -6.93 -7.45
C THR A 105 -2.26 -5.64 -6.62
N ASN A 106 -1.45 -4.65 -7.00
CA ASN A 106 -1.20 -3.48 -6.16
C ASN A 106 -2.31 -2.42 -6.24
N LEU A 107 -3.04 -2.34 -7.36
CA LEU A 107 -4.09 -1.33 -7.59
C LEU A 107 -5.48 -1.96 -7.61
N PHE A 108 -5.80 -2.78 -8.62
CA PHE A 108 -7.17 -3.23 -8.82
C PHE A 108 -7.66 -4.13 -7.69
N GLY A 109 -6.84 -5.08 -7.22
CA GLY A 109 -7.17 -5.94 -6.11
C GLY A 109 -7.45 -5.16 -4.82
N THR A 110 -6.58 -4.18 -4.53
CA THR A 110 -6.76 -3.23 -3.41
C THR A 110 -8.09 -2.48 -3.48
N ILE A 111 -8.44 -1.93 -4.66
CA ILE A 111 -9.72 -1.25 -4.87
C ILE A 111 -10.89 -2.22 -4.75
N ASN A 112 -10.77 -3.42 -5.31
CA ASN A 112 -11.84 -4.41 -5.36
C ASN A 112 -12.22 -4.94 -3.97
N ILE A 113 -11.23 -5.28 -3.13
CA ILE A 113 -11.53 -5.71 -1.75
C ILE A 113 -12.09 -4.57 -0.90
N THR A 114 -11.62 -3.34 -1.15
CA THR A 114 -12.16 -2.15 -0.48
C THR A 114 -13.63 -2.00 -0.84
N ARG A 115 -13.95 -2.07 -2.14
CA ARG A 115 -15.32 -2.03 -2.66
C ARG A 115 -16.21 -3.11 -2.04
N SER A 116 -15.72 -4.33 -1.86
CA SER A 116 -16.46 -5.42 -1.20
C SER A 116 -16.88 -5.05 0.24
N LEU A 117 -16.07 -4.29 0.96
CA LEU A 117 -16.35 -3.89 2.35
C LEU A 117 -17.19 -2.60 2.46
N MET A 118 -17.20 -1.75 1.43
CA MET A 118 -17.87 -0.46 1.46
C MET A 118 -19.35 -0.49 1.86
N PRO A 119 -20.19 -1.45 1.43
CA PRO A 119 -21.58 -1.52 1.89
C PRO A 119 -21.71 -1.52 3.42
N ASN A 120 -20.85 -2.28 4.11
CA ASN A 120 -20.87 -2.39 5.57
C ASN A 120 -20.41 -1.10 6.25
N PHE A 121 -19.35 -0.47 5.74
CA PHE A 121 -18.86 0.80 6.29
C PHE A 121 -19.87 1.93 6.08
N ARG A 122 -20.53 1.96 4.91
CA ARG A 122 -21.59 2.94 4.59
C ARG A 122 -22.81 2.77 5.48
N GLU A 123 -23.26 1.54 5.71
CA GLU A 123 -24.39 1.26 6.61
C GLU A 123 -24.09 1.71 8.05
N LYS A 124 -22.88 1.44 8.53
CA LYS A 124 -22.41 1.84 9.86
C LYS A 124 -22.04 3.32 9.97
N LYS A 125 -21.89 4.02 8.84
CA LYS A 125 -21.36 5.39 8.74
C LYS A 125 -20.03 5.56 9.48
N SER A 126 -19.23 4.50 9.48
CA SER A 126 -17.96 4.41 10.20
C SER A 126 -17.11 3.30 9.61
N GLY A 127 -15.81 3.53 9.55
CA GLY A 127 -14.81 2.58 9.11
C GLY A 127 -13.49 3.28 8.80
N VAL A 128 -12.40 2.55 8.87
CA VAL A 128 -11.07 3.05 8.50
C VAL A 128 -10.47 2.15 7.42
N VAL A 129 -10.03 2.74 6.31
CA VAL A 129 -9.30 2.03 5.26
C VAL A 129 -7.85 2.51 5.21
N ILE A 130 -6.92 1.62 5.48
CA ILE A 130 -5.49 1.88 5.38
C ILE A 130 -4.99 1.29 4.07
N PHE A 131 -4.32 2.10 3.27
CA PHE A 131 -3.67 1.69 2.04
C PHE A 131 -2.16 1.73 2.23
N ILE A 132 -1.48 0.60 1.99
CA ILE A 132 -0.02 0.56 1.97
C ILE A 132 0.47 0.95 0.57
N GLY A 133 0.80 2.23 0.41
CA GLY A 133 1.44 2.81 -0.76
C GLY A 133 2.94 2.48 -0.81
N SER A 134 3.73 3.43 -1.30
CA SER A 134 5.19 3.41 -1.30
C SER A 134 5.71 4.79 -1.71
N MET A 135 6.84 5.22 -1.14
CA MET A 135 7.54 6.40 -1.66
C MET A 135 7.81 6.32 -3.18
N SER A 136 7.91 5.11 -3.75
CA SER A 136 8.04 4.87 -5.20
C SER A 136 6.79 5.24 -6.02
N GLY A 137 5.68 5.62 -5.40
CA GLY A 137 4.55 6.29 -6.09
C GLY A 137 4.87 7.72 -6.50
N TRP A 138 5.87 8.35 -5.87
CA TRP A 138 6.24 9.75 -6.11
C TRP A 138 7.34 9.96 -7.16
N LYS A 139 7.97 8.87 -7.62
CA LYS A 139 9.03 8.94 -8.64
C LYS A 139 9.09 7.66 -9.46
N GLY A 140 9.62 7.77 -10.68
CA GLY A 140 10.04 6.61 -11.45
C GLY A 140 11.44 6.17 -11.03
N ASP A 141 11.58 4.90 -10.66
CA ASP A 141 12.87 4.23 -10.50
C ASP A 141 13.17 3.37 -11.72
N PRO A 142 14.40 3.40 -12.26
CA PRO A 142 14.80 2.48 -13.31
C PRO A 142 14.50 1.04 -12.93
N VAL A 143 14.09 0.23 -13.91
CA VAL A 143 13.81 -1.20 -13.72
C VAL A 143 12.61 -1.48 -12.80
N SER A 144 11.92 -0.47 -12.28
CA SER A 144 10.76 -0.62 -11.37
C SER A 144 9.51 0.06 -11.91
N GLY A 145 9.44 0.30 -13.23
CA GLY A 145 8.39 1.09 -13.87
C GLY A 145 6.98 0.61 -13.52
N ALA A 146 6.70 -0.69 -13.64
CA ALA A 146 5.39 -1.24 -13.33
C ALA A 146 5.02 -1.05 -11.85
N TYR A 147 5.98 -1.24 -10.93
CA TYR A 147 5.76 -1.04 -9.51
C TYR A 147 5.48 0.42 -9.18
N CYS A 148 6.33 1.35 -9.65
CA CYS A 148 6.17 2.79 -9.50
C CYS A 148 4.81 3.25 -10.02
N SER A 149 4.45 2.86 -11.26
CA SER A 149 3.15 3.19 -11.86
C SER A 149 1.98 2.65 -11.03
N SER A 150 2.07 1.42 -10.52
CA SER A 150 1.00 0.84 -9.69
C SER A 150 0.78 1.60 -8.37
N LYS A 151 1.86 2.07 -7.74
CA LYS A 151 1.79 2.82 -6.47
C LYS A 151 1.37 4.26 -6.68
N ALA A 152 1.82 4.91 -7.76
CA ALA A 152 1.36 6.24 -8.16
C ALA A 152 -0.14 6.24 -8.49
N ALA A 153 -0.61 5.24 -9.24
CA ALA A 153 -2.02 5.09 -9.56
C ALA A 153 -2.87 4.82 -8.30
N LEU A 154 -2.37 4.01 -7.37
CA LEU A 154 -3.03 3.76 -6.11
C LEU A 154 -3.17 5.04 -5.29
N GLU A 155 -2.12 5.86 -5.24
CA GLU A 155 -2.12 7.12 -4.52
C GLU A 155 -3.23 8.06 -4.98
N LEU A 156 -3.33 8.31 -6.29
CA LEU A 156 -4.38 9.17 -6.85
C LEU A 156 -5.78 8.56 -6.71
N ALA A 157 -5.89 7.23 -6.80
CA ALA A 157 -7.15 6.54 -6.56
C ALA A 157 -7.61 6.70 -5.09
N VAL A 158 -6.68 6.65 -4.13
CA VAL A 158 -6.99 6.85 -2.71
C VAL A 158 -7.34 8.30 -2.42
N GLU A 159 -6.70 9.27 -3.07
CA GLU A 159 -7.07 10.69 -2.94
C GLU A 159 -8.52 10.94 -3.41
N SER A 160 -8.90 10.33 -4.54
CA SER A 160 -10.29 10.37 -5.02
C SER A 160 -11.24 9.70 -4.03
N PHE A 161 -10.89 8.50 -3.55
CA PHE A 161 -11.66 7.77 -2.54
C PHE A 161 -11.84 8.58 -1.25
N GLN A 162 -10.82 9.31 -0.79
CA GLN A 162 -10.90 10.18 0.38
C GLN A 162 -11.96 11.27 0.20
N ALA A 163 -11.91 11.98 -0.93
CA ALA A 163 -12.89 13.02 -1.25
C ALA A 163 -14.32 12.46 -1.34
N GLU A 164 -14.50 11.27 -1.91
CA GLU A 164 -15.81 10.61 -2.04
C GLU A 164 -16.38 10.14 -0.70
N THR A 165 -15.51 9.74 0.25
CA THR A 165 -15.92 9.04 1.46
C THR A 165 -15.99 9.91 2.73
N GLU A 166 -15.43 11.11 2.70
CA GLU A 166 -15.43 12.05 3.83
C GLU A 166 -16.85 12.31 4.36
N SER A 167 -17.80 12.56 3.44
CA SER A 167 -19.19 12.89 3.80
C SER A 167 -20.00 11.72 4.38
N VAL A 168 -19.53 10.47 4.23
CA VAL A 168 -20.23 9.27 4.70
C VAL A 168 -19.59 8.63 5.95
N GLY A 169 -18.65 9.34 6.59
CA GLY A 169 -18.08 8.97 7.89
C GLY A 169 -16.97 7.91 7.82
N ILE A 170 -16.45 7.63 6.63
CA ILE A 170 -15.38 6.64 6.42
C ILE A 170 -14.06 7.39 6.30
N LYS A 171 -13.06 6.96 7.05
CA LYS A 171 -11.72 7.55 7.03
C LYS A 171 -10.79 6.68 6.21
N SER A 172 -9.81 7.30 5.58
CA SER A 172 -8.75 6.54 4.94
C SER A 172 -7.41 7.23 5.00
N LEU A 173 -6.37 6.40 5.08
CA LEU A 173 -4.98 6.82 5.15
C LEU A 173 -4.19 6.03 4.12
N ILE A 174 -3.49 6.73 3.23
CA ILE A 174 -2.41 6.12 2.46
C ILE A 174 -1.08 6.31 3.19
N VAL A 175 -0.44 5.19 3.52
CA VAL A 175 0.90 5.17 4.10
C VAL A 175 1.88 5.08 2.94
N GLU A 176 2.94 5.88 2.97
CA GLU A 176 4.01 5.88 1.97
C GLU A 176 5.34 5.41 2.61
N PRO A 177 5.56 4.08 2.75
CA PRO A 177 6.78 3.57 3.34
C PRO A 177 7.99 3.82 2.44
N GLY A 178 9.12 4.07 3.08
CA GLY A 178 10.45 3.95 2.50
C GLY A 178 10.96 2.51 2.51
N LEU A 179 12.27 2.33 2.65
CA LEU A 179 12.89 1.01 2.71
C LEU A 179 12.76 0.43 4.13
N PHE A 180 11.86 -0.54 4.29
CA PHE A 180 11.68 -1.30 5.53
C PHE A 180 12.19 -2.74 5.39
N ARG A 181 12.69 -3.31 6.49
CA ARG A 181 13.13 -4.71 6.57
C ARG A 181 11.94 -5.66 6.53
N THR A 182 11.39 -5.84 5.33
CA THR A 182 10.30 -6.75 5.01
C THR A 182 10.76 -7.75 3.96
N ALA A 183 9.98 -8.81 3.75
CA ALA A 183 10.27 -9.77 2.70
C ALA A 183 10.01 -9.22 1.28
N LEU A 184 9.52 -7.99 1.11
CA LEU A 184 9.22 -7.40 -0.21
C LEU A 184 10.43 -7.46 -1.16
N LEU A 185 11.64 -7.19 -0.63
CA LEU A 185 12.88 -7.26 -1.41
C LEU A 185 13.59 -8.62 -1.30
N SER A 186 12.94 -9.64 -0.75
CA SER A 186 13.51 -10.98 -0.68
C SER A 186 13.47 -11.66 -2.06
N PRO A 187 14.41 -12.57 -2.37
CA PRO A 187 14.41 -13.31 -3.63
C PRO A 187 13.10 -14.04 -3.92
N ASP A 188 12.37 -14.47 -2.89
CA ASP A 188 11.09 -15.21 -3.03
C ASP A 188 9.90 -14.32 -3.39
N HIS A 189 10.02 -13.00 -3.23
CA HIS A 189 8.93 -12.03 -3.44
C HIS A 189 9.18 -11.08 -4.62
N ILE A 190 10.45 -10.84 -4.96
CA ILE A 190 10.81 -10.14 -6.17
C ILE A 190 10.65 -11.08 -7.36
N LYS A 191 9.97 -10.62 -8.39
CA LYS A 191 10.09 -11.24 -9.70
C LYS A 191 10.86 -10.29 -10.61
N SER A 192 11.88 -10.77 -11.31
CA SER A 192 12.67 -9.94 -12.23
C SER A 192 12.65 -10.44 -13.68
N VAL A 193 12.89 -9.54 -14.63
CA VAL A 193 13.29 -9.81 -16.02
C VAL A 193 14.70 -9.27 -16.19
N ASP A 194 15.64 -10.14 -16.52
CA ASP A 194 16.99 -9.69 -16.90
C ASP A 194 16.94 -9.10 -18.30
N SER A 195 17.70 -8.02 -18.52
CA SER A 195 17.75 -7.38 -19.83
C SER A 195 18.42 -8.27 -20.88
N LYS A 196 17.80 -8.41 -22.05
CA LYS A 196 18.35 -9.09 -23.22
C LYS A 196 19.16 -8.16 -24.13
N PHE A 197 19.00 -6.84 -23.98
CA PHE A 197 19.68 -5.84 -24.79
C PHE A 197 20.97 -5.38 -24.09
N GLU A 198 22.11 -5.44 -24.79
CA GLU A 198 23.43 -5.14 -24.22
C GLU A 198 23.52 -3.72 -23.64
N GLU A 199 22.85 -2.75 -24.27
CA GLU A 199 22.81 -1.36 -23.82
C GLU A 199 22.09 -1.16 -22.48
N TYR A 200 21.14 -2.05 -22.12
CA TYR A 200 20.37 -1.96 -20.88
C TYR A 200 20.87 -2.89 -19.78
N LYS A 201 21.70 -3.89 -20.11
CA LYS A 201 22.29 -4.82 -19.11
C LYS A 201 23.02 -4.12 -17.97
N PRO A 202 23.90 -3.11 -18.19
CA PRO A 202 24.60 -2.45 -17.09
C PRO A 202 23.63 -1.83 -16.07
N LEU A 203 22.59 -1.14 -16.56
CA LEU A 203 21.56 -0.55 -15.73
C LEU A 203 20.72 -1.62 -15.01
N SER A 204 20.24 -2.60 -15.76
CA SER A 204 19.40 -3.70 -15.25
C SER A 204 20.10 -4.47 -14.14
N ASN A 205 21.34 -4.90 -14.38
CA ASN A 205 22.14 -5.66 -13.41
C ASN A 205 22.47 -4.84 -12.17
N ALA A 206 22.83 -3.56 -12.33
CA ALA A 206 23.13 -2.69 -11.19
C ALA A 206 21.91 -2.51 -10.28
N VAL A 207 20.73 -2.26 -10.85
CA VAL A 207 19.51 -2.07 -10.06
C VAL A 207 19.03 -3.38 -9.43
N ILE A 208 18.89 -4.45 -10.22
CA ILE A 208 18.41 -5.75 -9.70
C ILE A 208 19.40 -6.30 -8.65
N GLY A 209 20.70 -6.19 -8.91
CA GLY A 209 21.75 -6.57 -7.96
C GLY A 209 21.71 -5.73 -6.69
N GLY A 210 21.54 -4.41 -6.82
CA GLY A 210 21.38 -3.50 -5.68
C GLY A 210 20.17 -3.84 -4.83
N VAL A 211 19.00 -4.05 -5.44
CA VAL A 211 17.77 -4.44 -4.72
C VAL A 211 17.97 -5.74 -3.93
N LYS A 212 18.60 -6.76 -4.54
CA LYS A 212 18.94 -8.01 -3.84
C LYS A 212 19.90 -7.76 -2.68
N GLY A 213 20.92 -6.91 -2.86
CA GLY A 213 21.88 -6.54 -1.82
C GLY A 213 21.27 -5.75 -0.66
N TYR A 214 20.19 -4.99 -0.89
CA TYR A 214 19.47 -4.27 0.15
C TYR A 214 18.54 -5.14 1.00
N SER A 215 18.26 -6.37 0.58
CA SER A 215 17.40 -7.29 1.34
C SER A 215 17.97 -7.56 2.74
N GLY A 216 17.20 -7.24 3.78
CA GLY A 216 17.63 -7.35 5.18
C GLY A 216 18.48 -6.17 5.69
N GLN A 217 18.98 -5.31 4.79
CA GLN A 217 19.82 -4.15 5.13
C GLN A 217 19.04 -2.84 5.11
N GLN A 218 17.73 -2.88 4.86
CA GLN A 218 16.90 -1.68 4.87
C GLN A 218 16.92 -0.99 6.24
N GLN A 219 16.76 0.32 6.29
CA GLN A 219 16.86 1.10 7.53
C GLN A 219 15.57 1.07 8.37
N GLY A 220 14.41 0.89 7.72
CA GLY A 220 13.11 0.95 8.36
C GLY A 220 12.78 -0.32 9.16
N ASP A 221 12.20 -0.12 10.33
CA ASP A 221 11.71 -1.18 11.22
C ASP A 221 10.20 -1.36 11.02
N PRO A 222 9.73 -2.54 10.53
CA PRO A 222 8.33 -2.73 10.20
C PRO A 222 7.40 -2.67 11.42
N HIS A 223 7.87 -3.09 12.60
CA HIS A 223 7.07 -3.02 13.82
C HIS A 223 6.82 -1.57 14.21
N LYS A 224 7.86 -0.72 14.18
CA LYS A 224 7.69 0.71 14.51
C LYS A 224 6.74 1.43 13.57
N ALA A 225 6.73 1.07 12.27
CA ALA A 225 5.79 1.65 11.32
C ALA A 225 4.35 1.22 11.61
N VAL A 226 4.13 -0.08 11.83
CA VAL A 226 2.82 -0.63 12.20
C VAL A 226 2.29 0.00 13.49
N GLU A 227 3.14 0.15 14.51
CA GLU A 227 2.77 0.82 15.76
C GLU A 227 2.26 2.25 15.52
N ILE A 228 2.93 3.02 14.65
CA ILE A 228 2.48 4.38 14.29
C ILE A 228 1.12 4.35 13.58
N ILE A 229 0.91 3.38 12.68
CA ILE A 229 -0.36 3.27 11.95
C ILE A 229 -1.50 2.93 12.92
N ILE A 230 -1.29 1.98 13.83
CA ILE A 230 -2.30 1.61 14.82
C ILE A 230 -2.56 2.76 15.79
N ASP A 231 -1.51 3.46 16.24
CA ASP A 231 -1.62 4.67 17.05
C ASP A 231 -2.57 5.68 16.37
N ILE A 232 -2.41 5.94 15.06
CA ILE A 232 -3.25 6.88 14.30
C ILE A 232 -4.72 6.44 14.28
N VAL A 233 -4.98 5.16 14.02
CA VAL A 233 -6.34 4.63 13.99
C VAL A 233 -7.01 4.76 15.36
N LYS A 234 -6.28 4.45 16.43
CA LYS A 234 -6.76 4.50 17.82
C LYS A 234 -6.67 5.88 18.45
N LYS A 235 -6.04 6.85 17.77
CA LYS A 235 -5.75 8.21 18.24
C LYS A 235 -4.96 8.23 19.55
N GLU A 236 -4.00 7.33 19.67
CA GLU A 236 -3.18 7.14 20.86
C GLU A 236 -1.68 7.29 20.54
N GLY A 237 -0.84 7.07 21.55
CA GLY A 237 0.61 6.96 21.41
C GLY A 237 1.22 8.18 20.71
N LYS A 238 2.01 7.93 19.66
CA LYS A 238 2.70 8.99 18.89
C LYS A 238 1.77 9.91 18.11
N SER A 239 0.51 9.51 17.91
CA SER A 239 -0.50 10.28 17.20
C SER A 239 -1.46 11.02 18.12
N ALA A 240 -1.33 10.86 19.45
CA ALA A 240 -2.22 11.49 20.41
C ALA A 240 -2.29 13.01 20.19
N GLY A 241 -3.52 13.53 20.06
CA GLY A 241 -3.77 14.96 19.80
C GLY A 241 -3.56 15.42 18.35
N LYS A 242 -3.17 14.54 17.43
CA LYS A 242 -3.11 14.84 15.99
C LYS A 242 -4.44 14.52 15.29
N GLY A 243 -4.73 15.24 14.21
CA GLY A 243 -5.80 14.89 13.28
C GLY A 243 -5.49 13.59 12.54
N PHE A 244 -6.51 12.94 11.99
CA PHE A 244 -6.33 11.75 11.15
C PHE A 244 -5.77 12.20 9.78
N PRO A 245 -4.53 11.84 9.42
CA PRO A 245 -3.94 12.31 8.18
C PRO A 245 -4.47 11.53 6.97
N ALA A 246 -4.62 12.20 5.84
CA ALA A 246 -4.93 11.56 4.56
C ALA A 246 -3.74 10.74 4.02
N LYS A 247 -2.51 11.22 4.26
CA LYS A 247 -1.27 10.64 3.73
C LYS A 247 -0.17 10.69 4.78
N LEU A 248 0.65 9.63 4.87
CA LEU A 248 1.73 9.56 5.84
C LEU A 248 3.00 8.90 5.25
N PRO A 249 4.06 9.67 4.94
CA PRO A 249 5.38 9.08 4.75
C PRO A 249 5.90 8.45 6.04
N LEU A 250 6.42 7.24 5.93
CA LEU A 250 7.12 6.56 7.02
C LEU A 250 8.55 6.21 6.57
N GLY A 251 9.54 6.65 7.34
CA GLY A 251 10.95 6.52 6.99
C GLY A 251 11.59 7.85 6.59
N ALA A 252 12.84 8.08 7.00
CA ALA A 252 13.56 9.32 6.69
C ALA A 252 13.80 9.47 5.18
N ASP A 253 14.03 8.35 4.48
CA ASP A 253 14.10 8.26 3.02
C ASP A 253 12.79 8.66 2.34
N ALA A 254 11.65 8.12 2.80
CA ALA A 254 10.34 8.49 2.25
C ALA A 254 10.06 9.99 2.41
N VAL A 255 10.30 10.53 3.61
CA VAL A 255 10.12 11.97 3.88
C VAL A 255 11.04 12.82 2.99
N ALA A 256 12.32 12.46 2.88
CA ALA A 256 13.28 13.19 2.07
C ALA A 256 12.92 13.15 0.57
N GLN A 257 12.53 11.98 0.07
CA GLN A 257 12.17 11.77 -1.33
C GLN A 257 10.92 12.54 -1.72
N MET A 258 9.85 12.43 -0.94
CA MET A 258 8.61 13.16 -1.21
C MET A 258 8.83 14.66 -1.13
N ARG A 259 9.59 15.15 -0.13
CA ARG A 259 9.95 16.57 -0.05
C ARG A 259 10.70 17.03 -1.30
N LYS A 260 11.70 16.27 -1.74
CA LYS A 260 12.46 16.58 -2.96
C LYS A 260 11.53 16.67 -4.17
N LYS A 261 10.65 15.67 -4.35
CA LYS A 261 9.69 15.66 -5.47
C LYS A 261 8.78 16.89 -5.46
N CYS A 262 8.24 17.28 -4.31
CA CYS A 262 7.43 18.49 -4.19
C CYS A 262 8.23 19.75 -4.59
N THR A 263 9.46 19.89 -4.09
CA THR A 263 10.32 21.03 -4.43
C THR A 263 10.68 21.07 -5.92
N ASP A 264 10.98 19.93 -6.52
CA ASP A 264 11.28 19.84 -7.96
C ASP A 264 10.07 20.24 -8.81
N VAL A 265 8.86 19.82 -8.41
CA VAL A 265 7.60 20.18 -9.11
C VAL A 265 7.31 21.68 -8.96
N LEU A 266 7.43 22.24 -7.77
CA LEU A 266 7.25 23.68 -7.56
C LEU A 266 8.21 24.49 -8.44
N LYS A 267 9.50 24.10 -8.44
CA LYS A 267 10.48 24.75 -9.30
C LYS A 267 10.10 24.67 -10.78
N LEU A 268 9.64 23.52 -11.26
CA LEU A 268 9.20 23.37 -12.65
C LEU A 268 8.03 24.32 -12.96
N LEU A 269 7.05 24.43 -12.05
CA LEU A 269 5.91 25.31 -12.23
C LEU A 269 6.34 26.78 -12.25
N ASP A 270 7.22 27.19 -11.34
CA ASP A 270 7.77 28.54 -11.29
C ASP A 270 8.55 28.88 -12.57
N ASP A 271 9.41 27.96 -13.03
CA ASP A 271 10.24 28.14 -14.24
C ASP A 271 9.40 28.22 -15.54
N TRP A 272 8.19 27.63 -15.56
CA TRP A 272 7.33 27.52 -16.74
C TRP A 272 5.97 28.24 -16.60
N GLU A 273 5.75 29.03 -15.55
CA GLU A 273 4.43 29.60 -15.22
C GLU A 273 3.87 30.46 -16.35
N GLU A 274 4.68 31.39 -16.90
CA GLU A 274 4.30 32.30 -17.97
C GLU A 274 3.81 31.53 -19.20
N ILE A 275 4.58 30.54 -19.64
CA ILE A 275 4.26 29.73 -20.82
C ILE A 275 3.05 28.86 -20.53
N SER A 276 3.03 28.13 -19.41
CA SER A 276 1.99 27.16 -19.07
C SER A 276 0.63 27.83 -18.87
N SER A 277 0.60 29.07 -18.37
CA SER A 277 -0.63 29.82 -18.10
C SER A 277 -1.12 30.65 -19.29
N SER A 278 -0.35 30.70 -20.39
CA SER A 278 -0.65 31.55 -21.57
C SER A 278 -1.71 30.99 -22.53
N THR A 279 -2.31 29.83 -22.23
CA THR A 279 -3.26 29.15 -23.13
C THR A 279 -4.73 29.44 -22.84
N GLY A 280 -5.02 30.37 -21.91
CA GLY A 280 -6.38 30.81 -21.63
C GLY A 280 -6.99 31.61 -22.79
N PHE A 281 -8.33 31.68 -22.83
CA PHE A 281 -9.00 32.63 -23.71
C PHE A 281 -8.55 34.06 -23.38
N SER A 282 -8.37 34.89 -24.42
CA SER A 282 -8.18 36.32 -24.21
C SER A 282 -9.42 36.89 -23.51
N PRO A 283 -9.27 37.81 -22.54
CA PRO A 283 -10.42 38.42 -21.89
C PRO A 283 -11.38 39.03 -22.93
N GLY A 284 -12.61 38.49 -23.03
CA GLY A 284 -13.67 39.00 -23.93
C GLY A 284 -13.96 38.18 -25.19
N THR A 285 -13.35 37.01 -25.37
CA THR A 285 -13.79 35.98 -26.34
C THR A 285 -14.57 34.87 -25.66
#